data_AF-A0A329NWV2-F1
#
_entry.id   AF-A0A329NWV2-F1
#
_cell.length_a   1.000
_cell.length_b   1.000
_cell.length_c   1.000
_cell.angle_alpha   90.00
_cell.angle_beta   90.00
_cell.angle_gamma   90.00
#
_symmetry.space_group_name_H-M   'P 1'
#
loop_
_entity.id
_entity.type
_entity.pdbx_description
1 polymer ?
#
loop_
_entity_poly.entity_id
_entity_poly.type
_entity_poly.pdbx_seq_one_letter_code
_entity_poly.pdbx_strand_id
1 'polypeptide(L)'
;MKNRKTTKQDRQQKLDDVFTKVHDAVENYSSDPKDLADFIKFRKEFSQNYSTRNQMLIHQQYPTASKVQSYKKWLDDGYQVQKGQKGIRILAPAIRKEIFDGKQSLGGYRDLSKEDKARLKKGELRTKDELVGFRSVSIFDIQQTNAEVDQLPKYLQDGIIEGNQKNEDEIYEAIDKYREALGIEKLKERPQGVNAGVKGCYFNYKLGSGEEKHAIWLEENNNISQKINVYLHELGHAQFESFAEKQPKVQNEYQAEMFAGVVSEYLGIESSQANAKYLEAYLQNEPDMANREELLEPLIQCIEEAVPQIEKQMNSLEQTQDQQMENQLDDYWKIKWNESSQRYSKDYEGQIVDKEVLDELVELDTRLQLHNKILGFVDPVNERNMTTEYEGYHKFKLEHIEDGQTIEEVRVDMGDGCLVNEGMFTSLYEAIGEKYQPLSQEKIESIRDELEIEREENPPISWEDAQALAQYELEI
;
A
#
# COMPACT_ATOMS: atom_id res chain seq x y z
N MET A 1 27.77 10.05 -31.28
CA MET A 1 28.49 8.90 -30.70
C MET A 1 28.03 7.62 -31.40
N LYS A 2 28.96 6.79 -31.91
CA LYS A 2 28.61 5.54 -32.63
C LYS A 2 28.00 4.52 -31.65
N ASN A 3 26.82 3.99 -31.97
CA ASN A 3 26.15 2.89 -31.24
C ASN A 3 27.09 1.69 -31.10
N ARG A 4 27.65 1.49 -29.90
CA ARG A 4 28.46 0.31 -29.57
C ARG A 4 27.51 -0.89 -29.51
N LYS A 5 27.64 -1.83 -30.45
CA LYS A 5 26.82 -3.06 -30.46
C LYS A 5 27.10 -3.84 -29.17
N THR A 6 26.07 -4.03 -28.35
CA THR A 6 26.09 -4.80 -27.10
C THR A 6 26.53 -6.23 -27.40
N THR A 7 27.63 -6.69 -26.77
CA THR A 7 28.20 -8.02 -27.00
C THR A 7 27.37 -9.12 -26.30
N LYS A 8 27.62 -10.40 -26.60
CA LYS A 8 26.99 -11.52 -25.88
C LYS A 8 27.34 -11.50 -24.39
N GLN A 9 28.57 -11.12 -24.07
CA GLN A 9 29.08 -11.00 -22.70
C GLN A 9 28.37 -9.85 -21.95
N ASP A 10 28.20 -8.68 -22.59
CA ASP A 10 27.48 -7.54 -21.98
C ASP A 10 26.00 -7.88 -21.67
N ARG A 11 25.38 -8.75 -22.48
CA ARG A 11 23.99 -9.21 -22.25
C ARG A 11 23.89 -10.21 -21.11
N GLN A 12 24.87 -11.09 -20.99
CA GLN A 12 24.94 -12.05 -19.89
C GLN A 12 25.15 -11.30 -18.57
N GLN A 13 26.11 -10.37 -18.53
CA GLN A 13 26.36 -9.57 -17.33
C GLN A 13 25.11 -8.79 -16.88
N LYS A 14 24.39 -8.14 -17.80
CA LYS A 14 23.13 -7.46 -17.47
C LYS A 14 22.02 -8.39 -16.98
N LEU A 15 22.05 -9.66 -17.39
CA LEU A 15 21.10 -10.66 -16.91
C LEU A 15 21.48 -11.10 -15.50
N ASP A 16 22.77 -11.36 -15.26
CA ASP A 16 23.32 -11.71 -13.95
C ASP A 16 23.07 -10.57 -12.94
N ASP A 17 23.29 -9.31 -13.33
CA ASP A 17 23.00 -8.13 -12.51
C ASP A 17 21.51 -8.07 -12.09
N VAL A 18 20.59 -8.43 -12.99
CA VAL A 18 19.15 -8.43 -12.67
C VAL A 18 18.81 -9.62 -11.78
N PHE A 19 19.45 -10.78 -11.96
CA PHE A 19 19.27 -11.90 -11.02
C PHE A 19 19.76 -11.55 -9.62
N THR A 20 20.90 -10.88 -9.48
CA THR A 20 21.38 -10.36 -8.19
C THR A 20 20.37 -9.39 -7.59
N LYS A 21 19.82 -8.46 -8.36
CA LYS A 21 18.80 -7.53 -7.85
C LYS A 21 17.51 -8.22 -7.41
N VAL A 22 17.06 -9.27 -8.11
CA VAL A 22 15.91 -10.06 -7.66
C VAL A 22 16.22 -10.73 -6.33
N HIS A 23 17.42 -11.30 -6.20
CA HIS A 23 17.86 -11.92 -4.96
C HIS A 23 17.92 -10.88 -3.81
N ASP A 24 18.52 -9.72 -4.04
CA ASP A 24 18.59 -8.64 -3.05
C ASP A 24 17.20 -8.14 -2.65
N ALA A 25 16.26 -8.04 -3.61
CA ALA A 25 14.87 -7.68 -3.33
C ALA A 25 14.24 -8.69 -2.35
N VAL A 26 14.35 -9.98 -2.67
CA VAL A 26 13.84 -11.07 -1.84
C VAL A 26 14.47 -11.03 -0.44
N GLU A 27 15.78 -10.85 -0.37
CA GLU A 27 16.50 -10.78 0.91
C GLU A 27 16.00 -9.60 1.77
N ASN A 28 15.88 -8.41 1.20
CA ASN A 28 15.40 -7.22 1.90
C ASN A 28 13.97 -7.43 2.45
N TYR A 29 13.03 -7.81 1.59
CA TYR A 29 11.63 -8.04 2.01
C TYR A 29 11.47 -9.23 2.97
N SER A 30 12.38 -10.20 2.94
CA SER A 30 12.39 -11.32 3.91
C SER A 30 12.98 -10.94 5.27
N SER A 31 13.65 -9.80 5.39
CA SER A 31 14.38 -9.44 6.60
C SER A 31 13.71 -8.33 7.40
N ASP A 32 12.92 -7.48 6.74
CA ASP A 32 12.27 -6.32 7.36
C ASP A 32 10.74 -6.35 7.15
N PRO A 33 9.95 -6.50 8.24
CA PRO A 33 8.49 -6.43 8.17
C PRO A 33 7.96 -5.12 7.61
N LYS A 34 8.66 -3.99 7.83
CA LYS A 34 8.23 -2.69 7.31
C LYS A 34 8.35 -2.64 5.79
N ASP A 35 9.50 -3.03 5.25
CA ASP A 35 9.71 -3.09 3.80
C ASP A 35 8.68 -4.01 3.13
N LEU A 36 8.37 -5.15 3.76
CA LEU A 36 7.34 -6.07 3.26
C LEU A 36 5.93 -5.48 3.38
N ALA A 37 5.60 -4.77 4.46
CA ALA A 37 4.33 -4.06 4.58
C ALA A 37 4.15 -2.99 3.49
N ASP A 38 5.18 -2.22 3.21
CA ASP A 38 5.19 -1.22 2.12
C ASP A 38 5.02 -1.90 0.75
N PHE A 39 5.68 -3.05 0.54
CA PHE A 39 5.46 -3.85 -0.67
C PHE A 39 4.03 -4.39 -0.78
N ILE A 40 3.40 -4.80 0.31
CA ILE A 40 2.00 -5.26 0.31
C ILE A 40 1.04 -4.11 -0.04
N LYS A 41 1.27 -2.91 0.50
CA LYS A 41 0.52 -1.69 0.14
C LYS A 41 0.65 -1.41 -1.35
N PHE A 42 1.88 -1.37 -1.86
CA PHE A 42 2.17 -1.23 -3.29
C PHE A 42 1.44 -2.30 -4.14
N ARG A 43 1.52 -3.57 -3.75
CA ARG A 43 0.95 -4.69 -4.51
C ARG A 43 -0.58 -4.66 -4.55
N LYS A 44 -1.24 -4.17 -3.50
CA LYS A 44 -2.70 -3.95 -3.45
C LYS A 44 -3.15 -2.98 -4.55
N GLU A 45 -2.37 -1.94 -4.81
CA GLU A 45 -2.66 -0.90 -5.80
C GLU A 45 -2.17 -1.28 -7.21
N PHE A 46 -1.07 -2.01 -7.29
CA PHE A 46 -0.43 -2.41 -8.53
C PHE A 46 -1.19 -3.54 -9.24
N SER A 47 -2.21 -3.16 -10.01
CA SER A 47 -3.15 -4.07 -10.69
C SER A 47 -2.57 -4.98 -11.78
N GLN A 48 -1.29 -4.86 -12.13
CA GLN A 48 -0.71 -5.62 -13.24
C GLN A 48 -0.14 -6.97 -12.81
N ASN A 49 -0.56 -8.03 -13.51
CA ASN A 49 -0.19 -9.41 -13.24
C ASN A 49 1.25 -9.75 -13.69
N TYR A 50 2.24 -9.28 -12.93
CA TYR A 50 3.62 -9.75 -12.97
C TYR A 50 3.85 -10.81 -11.89
N SER A 51 4.88 -11.64 -12.04
CA SER A 51 5.31 -12.54 -10.95
C SER A 51 5.78 -11.74 -9.73
N THR A 52 5.60 -12.26 -8.50
CA THR A 52 6.04 -11.62 -7.24
C THR A 52 7.48 -11.10 -7.30
N ARG A 53 8.43 -11.90 -7.81
CA ARG A 53 9.82 -11.47 -8.06
C ARG A 53 9.95 -10.19 -8.87
N ASN A 54 9.17 -10.07 -9.95
CA ASN A 54 9.19 -8.90 -10.81
C ASN A 54 8.44 -7.73 -10.16
N GLN A 55 7.38 -7.98 -9.38
CA GLN A 55 6.70 -6.93 -8.63
C GLN A 55 7.61 -6.34 -7.54
N MET A 56 8.28 -7.17 -6.73
CA MET A 56 9.28 -6.76 -5.75
C MET A 56 10.41 -5.96 -6.41
N LEU A 57 10.92 -6.46 -7.55
CA LEU A 57 11.96 -5.76 -8.30
C LEU A 57 11.49 -4.42 -8.90
N ILE A 58 10.21 -4.32 -9.28
CA ILE A 58 9.60 -3.05 -9.72
C ILE A 58 9.51 -2.10 -8.53
N HIS A 59 8.90 -2.53 -7.42
CA HIS A 59 8.74 -1.74 -6.19
C HIS A 59 10.09 -1.19 -5.70
N GLN A 60 11.12 -2.04 -5.60
CA GLN A 60 12.46 -1.61 -5.18
C GLN A 60 13.10 -0.56 -6.12
N GLN A 61 12.80 -0.59 -7.42
CA GLN A 61 13.35 0.37 -8.39
C GLN A 61 12.49 1.63 -8.54
N TYR A 62 11.19 1.53 -8.29
CA TYR A 62 10.20 2.58 -8.47
C TYR A 62 8.99 2.31 -7.55
N PRO A 63 9.06 2.70 -6.26
CA PRO A 63 8.06 2.34 -5.25
C PRO A 63 6.65 2.85 -5.56
N THR A 64 6.55 3.97 -6.29
CA THR A 64 5.28 4.57 -6.71
C THR A 64 4.77 4.02 -8.05
N ALA A 65 5.29 2.87 -8.52
CA ALA A 65 4.88 2.30 -9.80
C ALA A 65 3.40 1.92 -9.76
N SER A 66 2.73 2.14 -10.87
CA SER A 66 1.28 2.08 -10.95
C SER A 66 0.87 1.27 -12.18
N LYS A 67 1.42 1.63 -13.33
CA LYS A 67 1.20 0.96 -14.60
C LYS A 67 2.48 1.04 -15.39
N VAL A 68 3.12 -0.09 -15.56
CA VAL A 68 4.39 -0.25 -16.26
C VAL A 68 4.21 -0.98 -17.58
N GLN A 69 4.91 -0.52 -18.62
CA GLN A 69 4.97 -1.22 -19.91
C GLN A 69 6.30 -1.01 -20.61
N SER A 70 6.57 -1.80 -21.65
CA SER A 70 7.74 -1.56 -22.50
C SER A 70 7.58 -0.24 -23.27
N TYR A 71 8.69 0.47 -23.52
CA TYR A 71 8.71 1.70 -24.32
C TYR A 71 7.89 1.58 -25.63
N LYS A 72 8.05 0.47 -26.34
CA LYS A 72 7.33 0.25 -27.61
C LYS A 72 5.82 0.23 -27.38
N LYS A 73 5.38 -0.42 -26.32
CA LYS A 73 3.95 -0.53 -26.02
C LYS A 73 3.36 0.82 -25.61
N TRP A 74 4.11 1.64 -24.87
CA TRP A 74 3.71 3.03 -24.62
C TRP A 74 3.53 3.81 -25.92
N LEU A 75 4.48 3.70 -26.83
CA LEU A 75 4.39 4.36 -28.14
C LEU A 75 3.19 3.86 -28.96
N ASP A 76 2.93 2.55 -28.96
CA ASP A 76 1.77 1.95 -29.62
C ASP A 76 0.44 2.43 -28.98
N ASP A 77 0.44 2.69 -27.67
CA ASP A 77 -0.69 3.22 -26.90
C ASP A 77 -0.79 4.77 -26.97
N GLY A 78 0.09 5.45 -27.72
CA GLY A 78 0.07 6.91 -27.93
C GLY A 78 0.94 7.74 -26.97
N TYR A 79 1.67 7.09 -26.07
CA TYR A 79 2.49 7.73 -25.04
C TYR A 79 3.98 7.68 -25.36
N GLN A 80 4.68 8.77 -25.09
CA GLN A 80 6.11 8.92 -25.25
C GLN A 80 6.77 8.95 -23.87
N VAL A 81 7.67 7.99 -23.61
CA VAL A 81 8.54 8.03 -22.42
C VAL A 81 9.38 9.30 -22.48
N GLN A 82 9.36 10.09 -21.40
CA GLN A 82 10.04 11.37 -21.36
C GLN A 82 11.57 11.19 -21.44
N LYS A 83 12.24 12.16 -22.04
CA LYS A 83 13.68 12.09 -22.27
C LYS A 83 14.42 12.14 -20.93
N GLY A 84 15.31 11.16 -20.70
CA GLY A 84 16.12 11.08 -19.48
C GLY A 84 15.59 10.11 -18.43
N GLN A 85 14.34 9.66 -18.59
CA GLN A 85 13.74 8.66 -17.70
C GLN A 85 14.52 7.34 -17.70
N LYS A 86 14.77 6.81 -16.50
CA LYS A 86 15.47 5.55 -16.29
C LYS A 86 14.48 4.40 -16.37
N GLY A 87 14.74 3.43 -17.24
CA GLY A 87 13.88 2.26 -17.37
C GLY A 87 14.04 1.28 -16.21
N ILE A 88 12.92 0.83 -15.66
CA ILE A 88 12.79 -0.21 -14.64
C ILE A 88 13.16 -1.56 -15.27
N ARG A 89 14.07 -2.31 -14.64
CA ARG A 89 14.54 -3.60 -15.17
C ARG A 89 13.70 -4.75 -14.63
N ILE A 90 13.25 -5.64 -15.51
CA ILE A 90 12.56 -6.88 -15.14
C ILE A 90 13.12 -8.09 -15.89
N LEU A 91 12.81 -9.29 -15.39
CA LEU A 91 13.04 -10.55 -16.09
C LEU A 91 11.82 -10.91 -16.94
N ALA A 92 12.01 -10.94 -18.26
CA ALA A 92 10.98 -11.41 -19.18
C ALA A 92 11.34 -12.79 -19.75
N PRO A 93 10.36 -13.68 -19.99
CA PRO A 93 10.62 -14.98 -20.60
C PRO A 93 11.16 -14.80 -22.02
N ALA A 94 12.23 -15.53 -22.34
CA ALA A 94 12.71 -15.70 -23.69
C ALA A 94 11.99 -16.90 -24.30
N ILE A 95 10.99 -16.62 -25.13
CA ILE A 95 10.17 -17.64 -25.79
C ILE A 95 10.71 -17.89 -27.20
N ARG A 96 10.98 -19.15 -27.52
CA ARG A 96 11.28 -19.63 -28.87
C ARG A 96 10.03 -20.30 -29.42
N LYS A 97 9.68 -20.01 -30.68
CA LYS A 97 8.68 -20.79 -31.41
C LYS A 97 9.32 -22.05 -31.96
N GLU A 98 8.94 -23.20 -31.40
CA GLU A 98 9.29 -24.52 -31.91
C GLU A 98 8.23 -24.97 -32.92
N ILE A 99 8.68 -25.51 -34.06
CA ILE A 99 7.81 -25.92 -35.18
C ILE A 99 7.76 -27.44 -35.26
N PHE A 100 6.57 -27.99 -35.51
CA PHE A 100 6.31 -29.43 -35.55
C PHE A 100 5.61 -29.85 -36.85
N ASP A 101 6.02 -31.03 -37.35
CA ASP A 101 5.29 -31.80 -38.35
C ASP A 101 4.75 -33.08 -37.69
N GLY A 102 3.43 -33.11 -37.43
CA GLY A 102 2.83 -34.14 -36.60
C GLY A 102 3.40 -34.16 -35.18
N LYS A 103 4.14 -35.22 -34.83
CA LYS A 103 4.85 -35.39 -33.53
C LYS A 103 6.34 -35.05 -33.61
N GLN A 104 6.89 -34.81 -34.80
CA GLN A 104 8.31 -34.55 -35.00
C GLN A 104 8.60 -33.06 -34.82
N SER A 105 9.55 -32.73 -33.94
CA SER A 105 10.09 -31.36 -33.86
C SER A 105 11.01 -31.10 -35.06
N LEU A 106 10.80 -29.95 -35.70
CA LEU A 106 11.63 -29.40 -36.75
C LEU A 106 12.55 -28.27 -36.23
N GLY A 107 12.55 -28.01 -34.92
CA GLY A 107 13.33 -26.93 -34.30
C GLY A 107 12.73 -25.54 -34.51
N GLY A 108 13.60 -24.51 -34.45
CA GLY A 108 13.19 -23.13 -34.63
C GLY A 108 13.10 -22.73 -36.10
N TYR A 109 12.54 -21.54 -36.39
CA TYR A 109 12.40 -21.05 -37.77
C TYR A 109 13.72 -21.03 -38.57
N ARG A 110 14.86 -20.81 -37.89
CA ARG A 110 16.18 -20.81 -38.54
C ARG A 110 16.61 -22.20 -39.01
N ASP A 111 16.15 -23.24 -38.32
CA ASP A 111 16.51 -24.63 -38.55
C ASP A 111 15.66 -25.26 -39.68
N LEU A 112 14.52 -24.63 -40.01
CA LEU A 112 13.63 -25.10 -41.08
C LEU A 112 14.27 -25.08 -42.48
N SER A 113 13.94 -26.10 -43.25
CA SER A 113 14.19 -26.15 -44.69
C SER A 113 13.43 -25.04 -45.44
N LYS A 114 13.78 -24.76 -46.70
CA LYS A 114 13.01 -23.81 -47.53
C LYS A 114 11.57 -24.26 -47.76
N GLU A 115 11.36 -25.56 -47.89
CA GLU A 115 10.04 -26.17 -48.08
C GLU A 115 9.18 -26.02 -46.83
N ASP A 116 9.73 -26.35 -45.65
CA ASP A 116 8.99 -26.22 -44.38
C ASP A 116 8.70 -24.77 -44.03
N LYS A 117 9.57 -23.81 -44.41
CA LYS A 117 9.25 -22.38 -44.30
C LYS A 117 8.03 -22.00 -45.15
N ALA A 118 7.85 -22.61 -46.32
CA ALA A 118 6.68 -22.37 -47.17
C ALA A 118 5.42 -23.03 -46.58
N ARG A 119 5.54 -24.26 -46.07
CA ARG A 119 4.45 -24.99 -45.37
C ARG A 119 3.99 -24.24 -44.11
N LEU A 120 4.94 -23.71 -43.33
CA LEU A 120 4.64 -22.88 -42.16
C LEU A 120 3.86 -21.61 -42.54
N LYS A 121 4.24 -20.92 -43.62
CA LYS A 121 3.50 -19.73 -44.12
C LYS A 121 2.08 -20.05 -44.59
N LYS A 122 1.84 -21.29 -45.08
CA LYS A 122 0.52 -21.79 -45.47
C LYS A 122 -0.31 -22.28 -44.28
N GLY A 123 0.23 -22.31 -43.07
CA GLY A 123 -0.46 -22.81 -41.87
C GLY A 123 -0.51 -24.33 -41.76
N GLU A 124 0.31 -25.06 -42.51
CA GLU A 124 0.31 -26.53 -42.56
C GLU A 124 1.12 -27.18 -41.42
N LEU A 125 1.94 -26.40 -40.70
CA LEU A 125 2.79 -26.85 -39.59
C LEU A 125 2.31 -26.28 -38.26
N ARG A 126 2.42 -27.07 -37.20
CA ARG A 126 2.06 -26.64 -35.85
C ARG A 126 3.22 -25.87 -35.21
N THR A 127 2.90 -24.92 -34.35
CA THR A 127 3.89 -24.21 -33.54
C THR A 127 3.56 -24.34 -32.07
N LYS A 128 4.59 -24.48 -31.23
CA LYS A 128 4.48 -24.42 -29.78
C LYS A 128 5.47 -23.38 -29.26
N ASP A 129 5.02 -22.56 -28.32
CA ASP A 129 5.90 -21.64 -27.60
C ASP A 129 6.68 -22.43 -26.56
N GLU A 130 8.01 -22.29 -26.59
CA GLU A 130 8.95 -22.98 -25.73
C GLU A 130 9.75 -21.95 -24.93
N LEU A 131 9.74 -22.07 -23.60
CA LEU A 131 10.56 -21.24 -22.72
C LEU A 131 12.02 -21.71 -22.81
N VAL A 132 12.89 -20.86 -23.35
CA VAL A 132 14.31 -21.18 -23.53
C VAL A 132 15.24 -20.39 -22.60
N GLY A 133 14.67 -19.62 -21.67
CA GLY A 133 15.39 -18.87 -20.65
C GLY A 133 14.71 -17.54 -20.34
N PHE A 134 15.48 -16.61 -19.78
CA PHE A 134 15.02 -15.26 -19.43
C PHE A 134 15.94 -14.20 -20.03
N ARG A 135 15.41 -12.98 -20.14
CA ARG A 135 16.16 -11.80 -20.60
C ARG A 135 15.80 -10.59 -19.76
N SER A 136 16.80 -9.76 -19.49
CA SER A 136 16.61 -8.42 -18.91
C SER A 136 15.96 -7.51 -19.96
N VAL A 137 14.82 -6.92 -19.61
CA VAL A 137 14.14 -5.91 -20.42
C VAL A 137 13.89 -4.64 -19.60
N SER A 138 13.74 -3.52 -20.29
CA SER A 138 13.33 -2.26 -19.66
C SER A 138 11.84 -2.03 -19.88
N ILE A 139 11.17 -1.71 -18.80
CA ILE A 139 9.81 -1.15 -18.77
C ILE A 139 9.87 0.24 -18.14
N PHE A 140 8.79 0.99 -18.27
CA PHE A 140 8.64 2.34 -17.76
C PHE A 140 7.25 2.46 -17.16
N ASP A 141 7.14 3.17 -16.03
CA ASP A 141 5.85 3.54 -15.46
C ASP A 141 5.16 4.61 -16.31
N ILE A 142 3.84 4.71 -16.23
CA ILE A 142 3.04 5.73 -16.90
C ILE A 142 3.45 7.14 -16.46
N GLN A 143 3.85 7.33 -15.20
CA GLN A 143 4.39 8.60 -14.68
C GLN A 143 5.72 9.00 -15.35
N GLN A 144 6.39 8.06 -16.03
CA GLN A 144 7.60 8.34 -16.80
C GLN A 144 7.30 8.70 -18.27
N THR A 145 6.03 8.84 -18.63
CA THR A 145 5.57 9.21 -19.97
C THR A 145 5.00 10.62 -20.00
N ASN A 146 4.58 11.10 -21.16
CA ASN A 146 3.83 12.34 -21.33
C ASN A 146 2.31 12.13 -21.14
N ALA A 147 1.89 11.16 -20.33
CA ALA A 147 0.49 10.97 -20.01
C ALA A 147 0.01 12.12 -19.11
N GLU A 148 -1.14 12.70 -19.44
CA GLU A 148 -1.81 13.70 -18.61
C GLU A 148 -2.48 13.03 -17.40
N VAL A 149 -2.77 13.81 -16.35
CA VAL A 149 -3.34 13.31 -15.09
C VAL A 149 -4.67 12.57 -15.33
N ASP A 150 -5.52 13.07 -16.20
CA ASP A 150 -6.81 12.46 -16.57
C ASP A 150 -6.69 11.13 -17.33
N GLN A 151 -5.48 10.80 -17.82
CA GLN A 151 -5.14 9.55 -18.51
C GLN A 151 -4.51 8.51 -17.57
N LEU A 152 -4.16 8.90 -16.34
CA LEU A 152 -3.64 8.00 -15.32
C LEU A 152 -4.72 7.01 -14.84
N PRO A 153 -4.35 5.85 -14.29
CA PRO A 153 -5.30 5.00 -13.58
C PRO A 153 -6.04 5.77 -12.50
N LYS A 154 -7.35 5.50 -12.35
CA LYS A 154 -8.24 6.23 -11.45
C LYS A 154 -7.72 6.30 -9.99
N TYR A 155 -7.06 5.27 -9.48
CA TYR A 155 -6.47 5.29 -8.13
C TYR A 155 -5.24 6.22 -7.99
N LEU A 156 -4.54 6.52 -9.08
CA LEU A 156 -3.53 7.59 -9.09
C LEU A 156 -4.17 8.98 -9.21
N GLN A 157 -5.37 9.07 -9.77
CA GLN A 157 -6.16 10.30 -9.82
C GLN A 157 -6.86 10.56 -8.47
N ASP A 158 -7.32 9.49 -7.83
CA ASP A 158 -8.11 9.52 -6.59
C ASP A 158 -7.22 9.52 -5.33
N GLY A 159 -5.89 9.51 -5.46
CA GLY A 159 -4.95 9.53 -4.34
C GLY A 159 -4.86 8.18 -3.60
N ILE A 160 -3.69 7.96 -2.99
CA ILE A 160 -3.48 6.86 -2.06
C ILE A 160 -4.26 7.21 -0.77
N ILE A 161 -5.00 6.24 -0.25
CA ILE A 161 -5.64 6.36 1.06
C ILE A 161 -4.55 6.12 2.10
N GLU A 162 -3.98 7.18 2.65
CA GLU A 162 -3.18 7.06 3.86
C GLU A 162 -4.12 6.71 5.02
N GLY A 163 -3.81 5.61 5.68
CA GLY A 163 -4.56 5.13 6.84
C GLY A 163 -4.43 6.12 8.00
N ASN A 164 -5.58 6.49 8.56
CA ASN A 164 -5.68 7.16 9.85
C ASN A 164 -4.76 6.52 10.89
N GLN A 165 -4.29 7.31 11.85
CA GLN A 165 -3.91 6.77 13.16
C GLN A 165 -5.16 6.15 13.78
N LYS A 166 -5.36 4.85 13.55
CA LYS A 166 -6.51 4.12 14.06
C LYS A 166 -6.28 3.75 15.52
N ASN A 167 -7.34 3.80 16.33
CA ASN A 167 -7.28 3.47 17.75
C ASN A 167 -6.86 2.01 17.96
N GLU A 168 -5.82 1.77 18.77
CA GLU A 168 -5.29 0.42 19.03
C GLU A 168 -6.34 -0.53 19.61
N ASP A 169 -7.30 -0.02 20.39
CA ASP A 169 -8.40 -0.82 20.95
C ASP A 169 -9.35 -1.33 19.86
N GLU A 170 -9.64 -0.50 18.85
CA GLU A 170 -10.49 -0.88 17.71
C GLU A 170 -9.78 -1.88 16.79
N ILE A 171 -8.46 -1.70 16.60
CA ILE A 171 -7.65 -2.68 15.87
C ILE A 171 -7.68 -4.02 16.61
N TYR A 172 -7.53 -4.03 17.93
CA TYR A 172 -7.59 -5.25 18.73
C TYR A 172 -8.94 -5.96 18.59
N GLU A 173 -10.05 -5.23 18.68
CA GLU A 173 -11.40 -5.78 18.51
C GLU A 173 -11.64 -6.30 17.09
N ALA A 174 -11.13 -5.61 16.06
CA ALA A 174 -11.20 -6.09 14.69
C ALA A 174 -10.41 -7.39 14.46
N ILE A 175 -9.23 -7.51 15.08
CA ILE A 175 -8.43 -8.74 15.10
C ILE A 175 -9.18 -9.86 15.85
N ASP A 176 -9.87 -9.55 16.94
CA ASP A 176 -10.68 -10.52 17.68
C ASP A 176 -11.84 -11.06 16.83
N LYS A 177 -12.55 -10.17 16.13
CA LYS A 177 -13.59 -10.56 15.15
C LYS A 177 -13.02 -11.36 13.98
N TYR A 178 -11.83 -11.03 13.52
CA TYR A 178 -11.14 -11.81 12.49
C TYR A 178 -10.84 -13.24 12.99
N ARG A 179 -10.34 -13.40 14.22
CA ARG A 179 -10.20 -14.72 14.88
C ARG A 179 -11.54 -15.48 14.85
N GLU A 180 -12.64 -14.83 15.20
CA GLU A 180 -13.97 -15.48 15.19
C GLU A 180 -14.38 -15.96 13.81
N ALA A 181 -14.12 -15.17 12.78
CA ALA A 181 -14.38 -15.54 11.39
C ALA A 181 -13.57 -16.78 10.95
N LEU A 182 -12.37 -16.98 11.51
CA LEU A 182 -11.55 -18.18 11.31
C LEU A 182 -12.06 -19.38 12.13
N GLY A 183 -13.05 -19.21 13.01
CA GLY A 183 -13.58 -20.28 13.87
C GLY A 183 -12.63 -20.68 15.00
N ILE A 184 -11.68 -19.83 15.36
CA ILE A 184 -10.71 -20.08 16.43
C ILE A 184 -11.30 -19.61 17.76
N GLU A 185 -11.33 -20.46 18.78
CA GLU A 185 -11.83 -20.13 20.11
C GLU A 185 -10.83 -19.25 20.90
N LYS A 186 -11.30 -18.25 21.64
CA LYS A 186 -10.46 -17.49 22.58
C LYS A 186 -10.66 -17.99 24.00
N LEU A 187 -9.59 -18.49 24.61
CA LEU A 187 -9.61 -19.02 25.97
C LEU A 187 -9.42 -17.91 27.00
N LYS A 188 -10.21 -17.96 28.07
CA LYS A 188 -10.16 -16.98 29.18
C LYS A 188 -9.04 -17.27 30.18
N GLU A 189 -8.64 -18.53 30.30
CA GLU A 189 -7.66 -18.98 31.29
C GLU A 189 -6.47 -19.61 30.59
N ARG A 190 -5.28 -19.47 31.21
CA ARG A 190 -4.05 -20.05 30.70
C ARG A 190 -4.20 -21.58 30.61
N PRO A 191 -3.96 -22.19 29.43
CA PRO A 191 -4.01 -23.64 29.28
C PRO A 191 -2.99 -24.36 30.18
N GLN A 192 -3.37 -25.54 30.64
CA GLN A 192 -2.50 -26.38 31.46
C GLN A 192 -1.28 -26.84 30.65
N GLY A 193 -0.07 -26.58 31.14
CA GLY A 193 1.18 -26.94 30.47
C GLY A 193 1.89 -25.78 29.75
N VAL A 194 1.25 -24.61 29.65
CA VAL A 194 1.90 -23.38 29.19
C VAL A 194 2.74 -22.78 30.34
N ASN A 195 4.03 -22.56 30.09
CA ASN A 195 4.98 -22.07 31.08
C ASN A 195 4.65 -20.63 31.54
N ALA A 196 5.02 -20.31 32.78
CA ALA A 196 4.97 -18.93 33.27
C ALA A 196 5.92 -18.04 32.45
N GLY A 197 5.41 -16.92 31.95
CA GLY A 197 6.16 -15.95 31.11
C GLY A 197 5.86 -16.03 29.61
N VAL A 198 5.11 -17.04 29.16
CA VAL A 198 4.56 -17.09 27.80
C VAL A 198 3.44 -16.06 27.68
N LYS A 199 3.45 -15.25 26.61
CA LYS A 199 2.51 -14.14 26.40
C LYS A 199 1.25 -14.53 25.61
N GLY A 200 1.31 -15.62 24.87
CA GLY A 200 0.21 -16.16 24.09
C GLY A 200 0.50 -17.59 23.66
N CYS A 201 -0.52 -18.32 23.24
CA CYS A 201 -0.33 -19.57 22.52
C CYS A 201 -1.52 -19.91 21.63
N TYR A 202 -1.20 -20.37 20.42
CA TYR A 202 -2.08 -21.08 19.51
C TYR A 202 -1.94 -22.59 19.68
N PHE A 203 -3.05 -23.33 19.58
CA PHE A 203 -3.04 -24.78 19.47
C PHE A 203 -4.33 -25.33 18.85
N ASN A 204 -4.20 -26.49 18.21
CA ASN A 204 -5.30 -27.32 17.76
C ASN A 204 -5.50 -28.52 18.70
N TYR A 205 -6.74 -29.00 18.83
CA TYR A 205 -7.09 -30.17 19.62
C TYR A 205 -8.27 -30.92 19.01
N LYS A 206 -8.34 -32.24 19.25
CA LYS A 206 -9.41 -33.10 18.74
C LYS A 206 -10.38 -33.45 19.85
N LEU A 207 -11.66 -33.22 19.60
CA LEU A 207 -12.74 -33.67 20.47
C LEU A 207 -12.92 -35.18 20.35
N GLY A 208 -13.59 -35.80 21.34
CA GLY A 208 -13.93 -37.23 21.31
C GLY A 208 -14.81 -37.63 20.11
N SER A 209 -15.45 -36.66 19.44
CA SER A 209 -16.18 -36.82 18.18
C SER A 209 -15.27 -36.97 16.95
N GLY A 210 -13.97 -36.70 17.07
CA GLY A 210 -13.03 -36.60 15.94
C GLY A 210 -13.00 -35.22 15.27
N GLU A 211 -13.83 -34.27 15.73
CA GLU A 211 -13.80 -32.88 15.26
C GLU A 211 -12.54 -32.17 15.75
N GLU A 212 -11.87 -31.47 14.84
CA GLU A 212 -10.70 -30.64 15.13
C GLU A 212 -11.15 -29.22 15.50
N LYS A 213 -10.61 -28.72 16.60
CA LYS A 213 -10.88 -27.41 17.17
C LYS A 213 -9.58 -26.64 17.29
N HIS A 214 -9.68 -25.33 17.13
CA HIS A 214 -8.55 -24.41 17.19
C HIS A 214 -8.81 -23.41 18.31
N ALA A 215 -7.78 -23.10 19.09
CA ALA A 215 -7.89 -22.15 20.20
C ALA A 215 -6.65 -21.26 20.31
N ILE A 216 -6.87 -20.05 20.81
CA ILE A 216 -5.84 -19.09 21.18
C ILE A 216 -6.05 -18.69 22.64
N TRP A 217 -4.95 -18.57 23.38
CA TRP A 217 -4.91 -17.89 24.67
C TRP A 217 -3.91 -16.74 24.62
N LEU A 218 -4.21 -15.64 25.32
CA LEU A 218 -3.35 -14.46 25.43
C LEU A 218 -3.21 -14.04 26.90
N GLU A 219 -2.06 -13.48 27.25
CA GLU A 219 -1.80 -12.91 28.57
C GLU A 219 -2.45 -11.51 28.69
N GLU A 220 -3.29 -11.34 29.70
CA GLU A 220 -4.12 -10.14 29.87
C GLU A 220 -3.35 -8.92 30.42
N ASN A 221 -2.17 -9.13 31.01
CA ASN A 221 -1.40 -8.08 31.68
C ASN A 221 -0.45 -7.28 30.76
N ASN A 222 -0.54 -7.45 29.43
CA ASN A 222 0.25 -6.68 28.46
C ASN A 222 -0.44 -5.37 28.08
N ASN A 223 0.31 -4.36 27.62
CA ASN A 223 -0.29 -3.18 26.98
C ASN A 223 -0.92 -3.56 25.62
N ILE A 224 -1.81 -2.73 25.10
CA ILE A 224 -2.63 -3.08 23.93
C ILE A 224 -1.78 -3.36 22.68
N SER A 225 -0.76 -2.55 22.36
CA SER A 225 0.13 -2.80 21.22
C SER A 225 0.91 -4.12 21.35
N GLN A 226 1.33 -4.49 22.57
CA GLN A 226 1.94 -5.80 22.82
C GLN A 226 0.91 -6.93 22.69
N LYS A 227 -0.33 -6.72 23.14
CA LYS A 227 -1.41 -7.70 22.96
C LYS A 227 -1.69 -7.92 21.49
N ILE A 228 -1.76 -6.87 20.68
CA ILE A 228 -2.00 -6.96 19.24
C ILE A 228 -0.88 -7.75 18.56
N ASN A 229 0.38 -7.41 18.81
CA ASN A 229 1.51 -8.13 18.21
C ASN A 229 1.52 -9.62 18.58
N VAL A 230 1.32 -9.95 19.87
CA VAL A 230 1.25 -11.36 20.31
C VAL A 230 0.04 -12.04 19.66
N TYR A 231 -1.11 -11.37 19.58
CA TYR A 231 -2.31 -11.93 18.98
C TYR A 231 -2.10 -12.25 17.50
N LEU A 232 -1.52 -11.31 16.74
CA LEU A 232 -1.19 -11.52 15.34
C LEU A 232 -0.14 -12.62 15.15
N HIS A 233 0.82 -12.76 16.07
CA HIS A 233 1.79 -13.87 16.06
C HIS A 233 1.09 -15.23 16.21
N GLU A 234 0.20 -15.37 17.20
CA GLU A 234 -0.57 -16.60 17.40
C GLU A 234 -1.53 -16.89 16.22
N LEU A 235 -2.13 -15.84 15.63
CA LEU A 235 -2.93 -15.97 14.42
C LEU A 235 -2.06 -16.36 13.21
N GLY A 236 -0.82 -15.90 13.14
CA GLY A 236 0.17 -16.34 12.17
C GLY A 236 0.36 -17.85 12.24
N HIS A 237 0.57 -18.42 13.44
CA HIS A 237 0.63 -19.88 13.60
C HIS A 237 -0.63 -20.59 13.10
N ALA A 238 -1.81 -20.02 13.32
CA ALA A 238 -3.06 -20.58 12.80
C ALA A 238 -3.10 -20.56 11.26
N GLN A 239 -2.71 -19.45 10.62
CA GLN A 239 -2.66 -19.34 9.15
C GLN A 239 -1.68 -20.33 8.53
N PHE A 240 -0.52 -20.52 9.16
CA PHE A 240 0.52 -21.40 8.64
C PHE A 240 0.37 -22.87 9.05
N GLU A 241 -0.66 -23.27 9.79
CA GLU A 241 -0.81 -24.63 10.32
C GLU A 241 -0.73 -25.71 9.21
N SER A 242 -1.34 -25.46 8.05
CA SER A 242 -1.30 -26.40 6.91
C SER A 242 0.10 -26.60 6.30
N PHE A 243 1.02 -25.68 6.60
CA PHE A 243 2.44 -25.73 6.24
C PHE A 243 3.30 -26.28 7.39
N ALA A 244 2.86 -26.10 8.64
CA ALA A 244 3.65 -26.32 9.85
C ALA A 244 4.17 -27.76 10.02
N GLU A 245 3.42 -28.78 9.61
CA GLU A 245 3.88 -30.19 9.68
C GLU A 245 4.98 -30.52 8.66
N LYS A 246 5.13 -29.71 7.61
CA LYS A 246 6.05 -29.96 6.48
C LYS A 246 7.34 -29.16 6.58
N GLN A 247 7.49 -28.32 7.61
CA GLN A 247 8.59 -27.36 7.70
C GLN A 247 9.22 -27.30 9.10
N PRO A 248 10.54 -26.97 9.19
CA PRO A 248 11.22 -26.78 10.47
C PRO A 248 10.54 -25.75 11.36
N LYS A 249 10.59 -25.98 12.68
CA LYS A 249 10.00 -25.06 13.67
C LYS A 249 10.49 -23.62 13.49
N VAL A 250 11.77 -23.42 13.18
CA VAL A 250 12.33 -22.07 12.97
C VAL A 250 11.65 -21.32 11.83
N GLN A 251 11.24 -22.01 10.75
CA GLN A 251 10.50 -21.39 9.65
C GLN A 251 9.07 -21.02 10.07
N ASN A 252 8.41 -21.85 10.89
CA ASN A 252 7.07 -21.55 11.45
C ASN A 252 7.09 -20.27 12.30
N GLU A 253 8.08 -20.16 13.19
CA GLU A 253 8.24 -19.01 14.08
C GLU A 253 8.60 -17.75 13.28
N TYR A 254 9.49 -17.87 12.30
CA TYR A 254 9.82 -16.77 11.39
C TYR A 254 8.59 -16.27 10.62
N GLN A 255 7.78 -17.15 10.03
CA GLN A 255 6.58 -16.74 9.30
C GLN A 255 5.52 -16.12 10.21
N ALA A 256 5.33 -16.64 11.43
CA ALA A 256 4.42 -16.07 12.40
C ALA A 256 4.87 -14.67 12.87
N GLU A 257 6.17 -14.50 13.14
CA GLU A 257 6.76 -13.22 13.55
C GLU A 257 6.73 -12.17 12.43
N MET A 258 7.03 -12.59 11.19
CA MET A 258 6.91 -11.74 10.01
C MET A 258 5.45 -11.35 9.76
N PHE A 259 4.51 -12.29 9.83
CA PHE A 259 3.08 -12.01 9.68
C PHE A 259 2.62 -10.97 10.71
N ALA A 260 2.99 -11.15 11.97
CA ALA A 260 2.66 -10.20 13.04
C ALA A 260 3.23 -8.81 12.76
N GLY A 261 4.53 -8.72 12.42
CA GLY A 261 5.18 -7.45 12.12
C GLY A 261 4.54 -6.75 10.92
N VAL A 262 4.35 -7.47 9.81
CA VAL A 262 3.82 -6.88 8.57
C VAL A 262 2.38 -6.38 8.77
N VAL A 263 1.52 -7.18 9.40
CA VAL A 263 0.13 -6.77 9.62
C VAL A 263 0.05 -5.59 10.59
N SER A 264 0.87 -5.56 11.65
CA SER A 264 0.95 -4.41 12.55
C SER A 264 1.38 -3.14 11.82
N GLU A 265 2.48 -3.18 11.06
CA GLU A 265 2.96 -2.02 10.27
C GLU A 265 1.95 -1.61 9.18
N TYR A 266 1.24 -2.58 8.60
CA TYR A 266 0.19 -2.30 7.62
C TYR A 266 -0.98 -1.52 8.25
N LEU A 267 -1.37 -1.87 9.49
CA LEU A 267 -2.45 -1.24 10.24
C LEU A 267 -2.02 0.05 10.96
N GLY A 268 -0.77 0.49 10.80
CA GLY A 268 -0.26 1.72 11.40
C GLY A 268 0.13 1.59 12.88
N ILE A 269 0.30 0.36 13.39
CA ILE A 269 0.80 0.11 14.74
C ILE A 269 2.32 0.06 14.66
N GLU A 270 3.01 1.00 15.33
CA GLU A 270 4.46 0.97 15.45
C GLU A 270 4.89 -0.29 16.23
N SER A 271 5.31 -1.33 15.51
CA SER A 271 5.82 -2.59 16.05
C SER A 271 7.35 -2.67 16.02
N SER A 272 7.96 -1.67 15.39
CA SER A 272 9.29 -1.64 14.77
C SER A 272 10.50 -2.00 15.64
N GLN A 273 10.39 -2.16 16.96
CA GLN A 273 11.52 -2.54 17.82
C GLN A 273 11.43 -3.95 18.42
N ALA A 274 10.26 -4.59 18.45
CA ALA A 274 10.10 -5.87 19.13
C ALA A 274 10.55 -7.07 18.26
N ASN A 275 10.22 -7.06 16.96
CA ASN A 275 10.36 -8.25 16.10
C ASN A 275 11.74 -8.37 15.43
N ALA A 276 12.42 -7.25 15.14
CA ALA A 276 13.68 -7.24 14.40
C ALA A 276 14.78 -8.12 15.03
N LYS A 277 14.88 -8.14 16.37
CA LYS A 277 15.86 -8.96 17.10
C LYS A 277 15.57 -10.47 17.01
N TYR A 278 14.30 -10.85 16.99
CA TYR A 278 13.90 -12.26 16.84
C TYR A 278 14.12 -12.73 15.41
N LEU A 279 13.74 -11.89 14.44
CA LEU A 279 13.96 -12.15 13.01
C LEU A 279 15.45 -12.33 12.69
N GLU A 280 16.33 -11.44 13.18
CA GLU A 280 17.78 -11.58 12.97
C GLU A 280 18.31 -12.92 13.50
N ALA A 281 17.84 -13.36 14.68
CA ALA A 281 18.23 -14.64 15.26
C ALA A 281 17.76 -15.85 14.42
N TYR A 282 16.58 -15.78 13.82
CA TYR A 282 16.09 -16.83 12.92
C TYR A 282 16.88 -16.86 11.61
N LEU A 283 17.15 -15.70 11.01
CA LEU A 283 17.86 -15.57 9.74
C LEU A 283 19.31 -16.08 9.81
N GLN A 284 19.93 -16.06 10.99
CA GLN A 284 21.27 -16.63 11.24
C GLN A 284 21.28 -18.16 11.33
N ASN A 285 20.12 -18.84 11.34
CA ASN A 285 20.03 -20.31 11.37
C ASN A 285 20.08 -20.90 9.95
N GLU A 286 21.28 -20.80 9.37
CA GLU A 286 21.60 -21.01 7.94
C GLU A 286 21.06 -22.28 7.24
N PRO A 287 21.07 -23.52 7.80
CA PRO A 287 20.59 -24.67 7.05
C PRO A 287 19.07 -24.66 6.83
N ASP A 288 18.33 -24.08 7.78
CA ASP A 288 16.86 -24.05 7.72
C ASP A 288 16.34 -22.78 7.04
N MET A 289 17.14 -21.71 6.90
CA MET A 289 16.73 -20.45 6.27
C MET A 289 17.34 -20.22 4.86
N ALA A 290 17.94 -21.26 4.26
CA ALA A 290 18.67 -21.17 3.00
C ALA A 290 17.80 -20.82 1.76
N ASN A 291 16.47 -20.93 1.85
CA ASN A 291 15.56 -20.66 0.74
C ASN A 291 14.37 -19.77 1.15
N ARG A 292 14.68 -18.56 1.62
CA ARG A 292 13.71 -17.58 2.14
C ARG A 292 12.60 -17.25 1.14
N GLU A 293 12.91 -17.31 -0.15
CA GLU A 293 11.96 -17.10 -1.23
C GLU A 293 10.76 -18.06 -1.17
N GLU A 294 10.97 -19.32 -0.77
CA GLU A 294 9.88 -20.30 -0.63
C GLU A 294 8.96 -20.01 0.55
N LEU A 295 9.44 -19.26 1.55
CA LEU A 295 8.67 -18.84 2.73
C LEU A 295 7.88 -17.55 2.49
N LEU A 296 8.37 -16.68 1.59
CA LEU A 296 7.76 -15.39 1.29
C LEU A 296 6.42 -15.51 0.56
N GLU A 297 6.30 -16.39 -0.44
CA GLU A 297 5.06 -16.46 -1.22
C GLU A 297 3.85 -16.92 -0.36
N PRO A 298 3.94 -17.98 0.46
CA PRO A 298 2.87 -18.33 1.39
C PRO A 298 2.59 -17.24 2.42
N LEU A 299 3.63 -16.55 2.90
CA LEU A 299 3.49 -15.43 3.83
C LEU A 299 2.69 -14.28 3.21
N ILE A 300 3.06 -13.83 2.01
CA ILE A 300 2.36 -12.79 1.26
C ILE A 300 0.91 -13.19 1.02
N GLN A 301 0.66 -14.44 0.62
CA GLN A 301 -0.71 -14.94 0.41
C GLN A 301 -1.54 -14.82 1.69
N CYS A 302 -1.01 -15.26 2.84
CA CYS A 302 -1.73 -15.20 4.11
C CYS A 302 -2.01 -13.75 4.53
N ILE A 303 -1.08 -12.82 4.29
CA ILE A 303 -1.28 -11.39 4.56
C ILE A 303 -2.36 -10.79 3.65
N GLU A 304 -2.30 -11.09 2.35
CA GLU A 304 -3.30 -10.63 1.36
C GLU A 304 -4.71 -11.18 1.65
N GLU A 305 -4.82 -12.33 2.30
CA GLU A 305 -6.09 -12.90 2.76
C GLU A 305 -6.57 -12.28 4.08
N ALA A 306 -5.66 -12.03 5.04
CA ALA A 306 -5.99 -11.55 6.37
C ALA A 306 -6.35 -10.06 6.40
N VAL A 307 -5.55 -9.21 5.76
CA VAL A 307 -5.68 -7.74 5.83
C VAL A 307 -7.06 -7.26 5.41
N PRO A 308 -7.63 -7.65 4.25
CA PRO A 308 -8.96 -7.19 3.85
C PRO A 308 -10.07 -7.63 4.80
N GLN A 309 -9.91 -8.78 5.47
CA GLN A 309 -10.88 -9.26 6.44
C GLN A 309 -10.83 -8.43 7.72
N ILE A 310 -9.64 -8.07 8.20
CA ILE A 310 -9.45 -7.19 9.34
C ILE A 310 -9.99 -5.79 9.02
N GLU A 311 -9.62 -5.18 7.88
CA GLU A 311 -10.13 -3.87 7.44
C GLU A 311 -11.67 -3.85 7.41
N LYS A 312 -12.29 -4.92 6.91
CA LYS A 312 -13.74 -5.07 6.90
C LYS A 312 -14.34 -5.06 8.32
N GLN A 313 -13.72 -5.74 9.28
CA GLN A 313 -14.20 -5.72 10.67
C GLN A 313 -14.05 -4.32 11.28
N MET A 314 -12.96 -3.62 11.00
CA MET A 314 -12.73 -2.24 11.46
C MET A 314 -13.83 -1.31 10.96
N ASN A 315 -14.07 -1.28 9.64
CA ASN A 315 -15.11 -0.42 9.07
C ASN A 315 -16.51 -0.73 9.62
N SER A 316 -16.77 -2.00 9.96
CA SER A 316 -18.04 -2.40 10.58
C SER A 316 -18.18 -1.94 12.04
N LEU A 317 -17.06 -1.84 12.78
CA LEU A 317 -17.03 -1.35 14.15
C LEU A 317 -17.29 0.15 14.16
N GLU A 318 -16.56 0.91 13.34
CA GLU A 318 -16.72 2.36 13.15
C GLU A 318 -18.20 2.69 12.84
N GLN A 319 -18.79 2.05 11.82
CA GLN A 319 -20.22 2.25 11.48
C GLN A 319 -21.20 1.90 12.61
N THR A 320 -20.87 0.90 13.43
CA THR A 320 -21.73 0.48 14.55
C THR A 320 -21.65 1.49 15.69
N GLN A 321 -20.47 2.02 16.00
CA GLN A 321 -20.27 3.07 17.00
C GLN A 321 -21.02 4.33 16.59
N ASP A 322 -20.86 4.79 15.35
CA ASP A 322 -21.59 5.94 14.81
C ASP A 322 -23.09 5.76 14.99
N GLN A 323 -23.64 4.62 14.54
CA GLN A 323 -25.07 4.37 14.64
C GLN A 323 -25.56 4.23 16.09
N GLN A 324 -24.75 3.68 17.01
CA GLN A 324 -25.12 3.62 18.43
C GLN A 324 -25.13 5.00 19.08
N MET A 325 -24.22 5.88 18.67
CA MET A 325 -24.10 7.23 19.17
C MET A 325 -25.22 8.11 18.61
N GLU A 326 -25.57 7.98 17.32
CA GLU A 326 -26.75 8.61 16.71
C GLU A 326 -28.06 8.23 17.45
N ASN A 327 -28.20 6.97 17.87
CA ASN A 327 -29.41 6.52 18.58
C ASN A 327 -29.51 7.03 20.04
N GLN A 328 -28.43 7.60 20.58
CA GLN A 328 -28.37 8.09 21.96
C GLN A 328 -28.35 9.62 22.06
N LEU A 329 -28.09 10.31 20.96
CA LEU A 329 -28.01 11.76 20.89
C LEU A 329 -29.27 12.32 20.25
N ASP A 330 -30.01 13.10 21.03
CA ASP A 330 -31.16 13.86 20.53
C ASP A 330 -30.71 15.16 19.83
N ASP A 331 -29.45 15.56 19.97
CA ASP A 331 -28.86 16.80 19.45
C ASP A 331 -27.36 16.56 19.15
N TYR A 332 -26.96 16.59 17.87
CA TYR A 332 -25.58 16.37 17.45
C TYR A 332 -25.28 16.92 16.05
N TRP A 333 -23.98 17.14 15.77
CA TRP A 333 -23.50 17.49 14.44
C TRP A 333 -22.95 16.26 13.71
N LYS A 334 -23.15 16.21 12.40
CA LYS A 334 -22.69 15.11 11.53
C LYS A 334 -22.10 15.67 10.24
N ILE A 335 -21.07 15.03 9.71
CA ILE A 335 -20.52 15.38 8.40
C ILE A 335 -21.41 14.75 7.33
N LYS A 336 -22.12 15.59 6.60
CA LYS A 336 -23.03 15.19 5.52
C LYS A 336 -22.27 14.84 4.25
N TRP A 337 -21.17 15.54 4.01
CA TRP A 337 -20.36 15.41 2.80
C TRP A 337 -19.08 16.26 2.92
N ASN A 338 -17.97 15.80 2.33
CA ASN A 338 -16.77 16.62 2.17
C ASN A 338 -16.14 16.51 0.78
N GLU A 339 -15.48 17.57 0.34
CA GLU A 339 -14.50 17.51 -0.76
C GLU A 339 -13.19 16.91 -0.24
N SER A 340 -12.54 16.16 -1.11
CA SER A 340 -11.22 15.59 -0.90
C SER A 340 -10.36 15.84 -2.15
N SER A 341 -9.04 15.69 -2.00
CA SER A 341 -8.08 15.79 -3.10
C SER A 341 -7.16 14.59 -3.10
N GLN A 342 -6.34 14.47 -4.13
CA GLN A 342 -5.32 13.41 -4.22
C GLN A 342 -4.39 13.43 -2.98
N ARG A 343 -4.12 14.62 -2.42
CA ARG A 343 -3.25 14.83 -1.27
C ARG A 343 -3.97 14.67 0.06
N TYR A 344 -5.24 15.08 0.14
CA TYR A 344 -6.06 14.97 1.36
C TYR A 344 -7.36 14.22 1.04
N SER A 345 -7.27 12.88 1.04
CA SER A 345 -8.27 11.97 0.46
C SER A 345 -9.30 11.42 1.44
N LYS A 346 -9.18 11.70 2.74
CA LYS A 346 -10.05 11.13 3.79
C LYS A 346 -11.53 11.49 3.55
N ASP A 347 -12.37 10.47 3.57
CA ASP A 347 -13.83 10.61 3.55
C ASP A 347 -14.36 10.66 4.99
N TYR A 348 -15.06 11.73 5.29
CA TYR A 348 -15.67 12.00 6.58
C TYR A 348 -17.19 11.85 6.54
N GLU A 349 -17.78 11.59 5.36
CA GLU A 349 -19.21 11.46 5.20
C GLU A 349 -19.77 10.39 6.15
N GLY A 350 -20.75 10.77 6.96
CA GLY A 350 -21.38 9.88 7.92
C GLY A 350 -20.91 10.05 9.36
N GLN A 351 -19.73 10.61 9.60
CA GLN A 351 -19.14 10.68 10.94
C GLN A 351 -19.85 11.73 11.80
N ILE A 352 -20.09 11.38 13.07
CA ILE A 352 -20.54 12.36 14.07
C ILE A 352 -19.35 13.27 14.40
N VAL A 353 -19.63 14.56 14.51
CA VAL A 353 -18.63 15.58 14.84
C VAL A 353 -18.39 15.55 16.34
N ASP A 354 -17.47 14.70 16.77
CA ASP A 354 -16.94 14.67 18.13
C ASP A 354 -15.60 15.41 18.23
N LYS A 355 -14.95 15.33 19.39
CA LYS A 355 -13.69 16.03 19.64
C LYS A 355 -12.57 15.55 18.72
N GLU A 356 -12.51 14.25 18.45
CA GLU A 356 -11.44 13.63 17.66
C GLU A 356 -11.58 14.04 16.20
N VAL A 357 -12.80 13.96 15.66
CA VAL A 357 -13.11 14.48 14.31
C VAL A 357 -12.80 15.97 14.21
N LEU A 358 -13.16 16.78 15.21
CA LEU A 358 -12.86 18.21 15.20
C LEU A 358 -11.36 18.51 15.24
N ASP A 359 -10.59 17.82 16.09
CA ASP A 359 -9.14 17.99 16.20
C ASP A 359 -8.46 17.68 14.85
N GLU A 360 -8.93 16.65 14.14
CA GLU A 360 -8.44 16.35 12.79
C GLU A 360 -8.80 17.42 11.75
N LEU A 361 -10.04 17.94 11.77
CA LEU A 361 -10.46 18.99 10.84
C LEU A 361 -9.66 20.29 11.06
N VAL A 362 -9.29 20.60 12.30
CA VAL A 362 -8.40 21.72 12.64
C VAL A 362 -7.00 21.51 12.08
N GLU A 363 -6.46 20.28 12.16
CA GLU A 363 -5.18 19.96 11.54
C GLU A 363 -5.23 20.05 10.01
N LEU A 364 -6.28 19.52 9.40
CA LEU A 364 -6.51 19.57 7.96
C LEU A 364 -6.59 21.02 7.44
N ASP A 365 -7.36 21.87 8.11
CA ASP A 365 -7.49 23.30 7.79
C ASP A 365 -6.13 24.01 7.82
N THR A 366 -5.33 23.75 8.86
CA THR A 366 -3.99 24.32 8.99
C THR A 366 -3.05 23.82 7.90
N ARG A 367 -3.06 22.51 7.64
CA ARG A 367 -2.16 21.86 6.68
C ARG A 367 -2.43 22.34 5.26
N LEU A 368 -3.70 22.41 4.85
CA LEU A 368 -4.12 22.97 3.56
C LEU A 368 -3.68 24.44 3.40
N GLN A 369 -3.82 25.25 4.46
CA GLN A 369 -3.39 26.65 4.42
C GLN A 369 -1.87 26.77 4.22
N LEU A 370 -1.08 25.99 4.97
CA LEU A 370 0.37 25.99 4.86
C LEU A 370 0.83 25.43 3.51
N HIS A 371 0.20 24.38 3.03
CA HIS A 371 0.45 23.80 1.71
C HIS A 371 0.32 24.85 0.61
N ASN A 372 -0.83 25.52 0.54
CA ASN A 372 -1.09 26.56 -0.44
C ASN A 372 -0.11 27.73 -0.32
N LYS A 373 0.37 28.03 0.89
CA LYS A 373 1.34 29.10 1.13
C LYS A 373 2.77 28.73 0.72
N ILE A 374 3.17 27.47 0.92
CA ILE A 374 4.55 27.00 0.74
C ILE A 374 4.77 26.48 -0.67
N LEU A 375 3.85 25.63 -1.15
CA LEU A 375 3.90 24.94 -2.44
C LEU A 375 3.05 25.64 -3.51
N GLY A 376 1.90 26.19 -3.13
CA GLY A 376 0.92 26.83 -4.02
C GLY A 376 1.27 28.23 -4.58
N PHE A 377 2.55 28.63 -4.60
CA PHE A 377 3.08 29.99 -4.84
C PHE A 377 2.17 30.94 -5.66
N VAL A 378 1.83 32.09 -5.07
CA VAL A 378 1.15 33.22 -5.76
C VAL A 378 2.17 34.33 -6.00
N ASP A 379 2.39 34.70 -7.26
CA ASP A 379 3.24 35.85 -7.63
C ASP A 379 2.64 37.15 -7.05
N PRO A 380 3.35 37.87 -6.16
CA PRO A 380 2.84 39.08 -5.52
C PRO A 380 2.67 40.27 -6.49
N VAL A 381 3.15 40.18 -7.74
CA VAL A 381 3.01 41.23 -8.75
C VAL A 381 1.79 41.01 -9.66
N ASN A 382 1.40 39.75 -9.88
CA ASN A 382 0.26 39.38 -10.70
C ASN A 382 -0.55 38.31 -9.96
N GLU A 383 -1.64 38.71 -9.32
CA GLU A 383 -2.58 37.88 -8.52
C GLU A 383 -3.28 36.73 -9.31
N ARG A 384 -2.66 36.18 -10.36
CA ARG A 384 -3.29 35.24 -11.32
C ARG A 384 -2.46 34.02 -11.69
N ASN A 385 -1.25 33.86 -11.18
CA ASN A 385 -0.44 32.69 -11.48
C ASN A 385 -0.25 31.86 -10.22
N MET A 386 -1.06 30.81 -10.10
CA MET A 386 -0.97 29.76 -9.10
C MET A 386 -0.04 28.66 -9.66
N THR A 387 0.76 28.02 -8.81
CA THR A 387 1.51 26.82 -9.22
C THR A 387 0.55 25.67 -9.48
N THR A 388 1.03 24.63 -10.18
CA THR A 388 0.29 23.36 -10.35
C THR A 388 0.06 22.62 -9.03
N GLU A 389 0.74 23.03 -7.96
CA GLU A 389 0.66 22.44 -6.61
C GLU A 389 -0.35 23.16 -5.70
N TYR A 390 -1.14 24.10 -6.20
CA TYR A 390 -2.18 24.74 -5.38
C TYR A 390 -3.39 23.81 -5.19
N GLU A 391 -3.69 23.44 -3.95
CA GLU A 391 -4.79 22.51 -3.61
C GLU A 391 -6.13 23.24 -3.45
N GLY A 392 -6.10 24.53 -3.12
CA GLY A 392 -7.31 25.30 -2.84
C GLY A 392 -7.95 24.93 -1.50
N TYR A 393 -9.27 25.03 -1.45
CA TYR A 393 -10.05 24.82 -0.23
C TYR A 393 -10.94 23.60 -0.38
N HIS A 394 -11.03 22.79 0.67
CA HIS A 394 -11.92 21.64 0.71
C HIS A 394 -13.23 22.03 1.39
N LYS A 395 -14.35 21.90 0.68
CA LYS A 395 -15.68 22.17 1.24
C LYS A 395 -16.15 21.02 2.12
N PHE A 396 -16.48 21.31 3.37
CA PHE A 396 -17.16 20.40 4.27
C PHE A 396 -18.59 20.88 4.49
N LYS A 397 -19.55 19.97 4.41
CA LYS A 397 -20.94 20.22 4.79
C LYS A 397 -21.25 19.43 6.05
N LEU A 398 -21.62 20.15 7.10
CA LEU A 398 -22.04 19.60 8.36
C LEU A 398 -23.54 19.83 8.50
N GLU A 399 -24.24 18.84 9.03
CA GLU A 399 -25.65 18.96 9.39
C GLU A 399 -25.81 18.83 10.90
N HIS A 400 -26.58 19.75 11.48
CA HIS A 400 -27.02 19.72 12.86
C HIS A 400 -28.34 18.97 12.92
N ILE A 401 -28.38 17.89 13.68
CA ILE A 401 -29.51 17.00 13.81
C ILE A 401 -30.07 17.14 15.21
N GLU A 402 -31.33 17.54 15.31
CA GLU A 402 -32.12 17.53 16.55
C GLU A 402 -33.35 16.63 16.37
N ASP A 403 -33.61 15.74 17.33
CA ASP A 403 -34.73 14.77 17.30
C ASP A 403 -34.82 13.97 15.98
N GLY A 404 -33.66 13.64 15.38
CA GLY A 404 -33.55 12.92 14.11
C GLY A 404 -33.91 13.74 12.87
N GLN A 405 -34.04 15.07 12.99
CA GLN A 405 -34.26 15.97 11.87
C GLN A 405 -33.07 16.92 11.71
N THR A 406 -32.60 17.09 10.47
CA THR A 406 -31.65 18.15 10.14
C THR A 406 -32.31 19.51 10.36
N ILE A 407 -31.82 20.27 11.35
CA ILE A 407 -32.32 21.61 11.66
C ILE A 407 -31.45 22.72 11.09
N GLU A 408 -30.16 22.46 10.90
CA GLU A 408 -29.21 23.39 10.31
C GLU A 408 -28.20 22.66 9.42
N GLU A 409 -27.77 23.31 8.35
CA GLU A 409 -26.62 22.87 7.55
C GLU A 409 -25.61 24.00 7.45
N VAL A 410 -24.36 23.68 7.75
CA VAL A 410 -23.24 24.62 7.71
C VAL A 410 -22.22 24.13 6.70
N ARG A 411 -21.61 25.07 5.99
CA ARG A 411 -20.44 24.82 5.14
C ARG A 411 -19.20 25.42 5.78
N VAL A 412 -18.14 24.63 5.84
CA VAL A 412 -16.80 25.07 6.25
C VAL A 412 -15.85 24.88 5.08
N ASP A 413 -15.07 25.92 4.76
CA ASP A 413 -14.06 25.87 3.72
C ASP A 413 -12.69 25.64 4.38
N MET A 414 -12.23 24.39 4.37
CA MET A 414 -10.96 23.99 4.97
C MET A 414 -9.80 24.46 4.10
N GLY A 415 -8.81 25.11 4.70
CA GLY A 415 -7.65 25.69 4.04
C GLY A 415 -7.59 27.22 4.08
N ASP A 416 -8.65 27.90 4.52
CA ASP A 416 -8.63 29.34 4.85
C ASP A 416 -7.81 29.62 6.12
N GLY A 417 -7.60 28.56 6.90
CA GLY A 417 -6.79 28.52 8.11
C GLY A 417 -7.55 28.99 9.33
N CYS A 418 -6.98 28.61 10.47
CA CYS A 418 -7.69 28.59 11.74
C CYS A 418 -8.21 29.96 12.19
N LEU A 419 -7.69 31.09 11.70
CA LEU A 419 -8.18 32.42 12.02
C LEU A 419 -9.52 32.75 11.35
N VAL A 420 -9.76 32.23 10.15
CA VAL A 420 -11.02 32.44 9.41
C VAL A 420 -12.07 31.46 9.93
N ASN A 421 -11.67 30.21 10.18
CA ASN A 421 -12.54 29.15 10.68
C ASN A 421 -12.67 29.13 12.21
N GLU A 422 -11.97 30.00 12.96
CA GLU A 422 -11.95 30.03 14.44
C GLU A 422 -13.36 30.09 15.04
N GLY A 423 -14.21 30.99 14.53
CA GLY A 423 -15.57 31.14 15.06
C GLY A 423 -16.42 29.90 14.85
N MET A 424 -16.22 29.21 13.72
CA MET A 424 -16.96 28.00 13.40
C MET A 424 -16.48 26.81 14.24
N PHE A 425 -15.17 26.58 14.31
CA PHE A 425 -14.60 25.55 15.18
C PHE A 425 -14.98 25.83 16.64
N THR A 426 -14.86 27.06 17.13
CA THR A 426 -15.30 27.41 18.49
C THR A 426 -16.74 26.98 18.75
N SER A 427 -17.65 27.27 17.82
CA SER A 427 -19.06 26.89 17.94
C SER A 427 -19.28 25.38 17.95
N LEU A 428 -18.56 24.63 17.10
CA LEU A 428 -18.65 23.17 17.03
C LEU A 428 -18.06 22.49 18.28
N TYR A 429 -16.92 22.97 18.79
CA TYR A 429 -16.36 22.49 20.06
C TYR A 429 -17.29 22.81 21.23
N GLU A 430 -17.88 24.01 21.29
CA GLU A 430 -18.85 24.38 22.32
C GLU A 430 -20.09 23.49 22.26
N ALA A 431 -20.56 23.12 21.06
CA ALA A 431 -21.70 22.23 20.88
C ALA A 431 -21.48 20.83 21.49
N ILE A 432 -20.24 20.33 21.49
CA ILE A 432 -19.88 19.05 22.12
C ILE A 432 -19.39 19.21 23.57
N GLY A 433 -19.49 20.40 24.15
CA GLY A 433 -19.06 20.69 25.52
C GLY A 433 -17.54 20.76 25.71
N GLU A 434 -16.78 20.86 24.61
CA GLU A 434 -15.33 20.99 24.60
C GLU A 434 -14.91 22.45 24.35
N LYS A 435 -13.61 22.71 24.50
CA LYS A 435 -13.04 24.03 24.24
C LYS A 435 -12.09 23.98 23.06
N TYR A 436 -12.40 24.72 22.00
CA TYR A 436 -11.50 24.88 20.87
C TYR A 436 -10.11 25.36 21.32
N GLN A 437 -9.07 24.68 20.84
CA GLN A 437 -7.67 25.07 20.97
C GLN A 437 -7.03 25.03 19.58
N PRO A 438 -6.38 26.11 19.12
CA PRO A 438 -5.61 26.05 17.88
C PRO A 438 -4.40 25.13 18.04
N LEU A 439 -3.87 24.62 16.92
CA LEU A 439 -2.64 23.83 16.92
C LEU A 439 -1.50 24.54 17.65
N SER A 440 -0.65 23.77 18.33
CA SER A 440 0.55 24.31 18.96
C SER A 440 1.54 24.83 17.90
N GLN A 441 2.34 25.82 18.29
CA GLN A 441 3.37 26.38 17.42
C GLN A 441 4.36 25.29 16.93
N GLU A 442 4.69 24.32 17.79
CA GLU A 442 5.56 23.19 17.46
C GLU A 442 4.96 22.28 16.37
N LYS A 443 3.65 21.99 16.46
CA LYS A 443 2.95 21.19 15.44
C LYS A 443 2.85 21.93 14.11
N ILE A 444 2.59 23.24 14.14
CA ILE A 444 2.58 24.10 12.94
C ILE A 444 3.96 24.13 12.27
N GLU A 445 5.02 24.22 13.06
CA GLU A 445 6.41 24.18 12.56
C GLU A 445 6.75 22.81 11.95
N SER A 446 6.34 21.71 12.59
CA SER A 446 6.51 20.36 12.03
C SER A 446 5.83 20.22 10.65
N ILE A 447 4.57 20.65 10.51
CA ILE A 447 3.84 20.60 9.24
C ILE A 447 4.53 21.47 8.19
N ARG A 448 5.05 22.64 8.59
CA ARG A 448 5.78 23.53 7.69
C ARG A 448 7.07 22.89 7.20
N ASP A 449 7.86 22.29 8.10
CA ASP A 449 9.14 21.67 7.76
C ASP A 449 8.92 20.51 6.77
N GLU A 450 7.88 19.70 6.97
CA GLU A 450 7.47 18.64 6.01
C GLU A 450 7.23 19.22 4.61
N LEU A 451 6.45 20.30 4.51
CA LEU A 451 6.12 20.95 3.24
C LEU A 451 7.30 21.72 2.62
N GLU A 452 8.22 22.25 3.43
CA GLU A 452 9.44 22.91 2.96
C GLU A 452 10.43 21.90 2.38
N ILE A 453 10.59 20.73 3.00
CA ILE A 453 11.37 19.61 2.44
C ILE A 453 10.81 19.21 1.08
N GLU A 454 9.49 19.05 0.98
CA GLU A 454 8.82 18.72 -0.28
C GLU A 454 9.08 19.77 -1.38
N ARG A 455 9.04 21.06 -1.01
CA ARG A 455 9.35 22.17 -1.92
C ARG A 455 10.79 22.12 -2.43
N GLU A 456 11.74 21.72 -1.57
CA GLU A 456 13.14 21.58 -1.96
C GLU A 456 13.37 20.40 -2.91
N GLU A 457 12.63 19.30 -2.72
CA GLU A 457 12.67 18.15 -3.61
C GLU A 457 12.01 18.44 -4.97
N ASN A 458 10.96 19.28 -4.99
CA ASN A 458 10.21 19.67 -6.19
C ASN A 458 10.15 21.21 -6.34
N PRO A 459 11.25 21.86 -6.80
CA PRO A 459 11.28 23.31 -6.89
C PRO A 459 10.29 23.84 -7.93
N PRO A 460 9.51 24.89 -7.63
CA PRO A 460 8.54 25.44 -8.56
C PRO A 460 9.23 25.96 -9.83
N ILE A 461 8.71 25.53 -10.98
CA ILE A 461 9.14 25.97 -12.32
C ILE A 461 8.70 27.41 -12.60
N SER A 462 9.52 28.16 -13.33
CA SER A 462 9.23 29.57 -13.61
C SER A 462 8.04 29.72 -14.55
N TRP A 463 7.35 30.88 -14.51
CA TRP A 463 6.23 31.16 -15.42
C TRP A 463 6.64 31.13 -16.90
N GLU A 464 7.89 31.50 -17.19
CA GLU A 464 8.47 31.42 -18.54
C GLU A 464 8.64 29.96 -18.99
N ASP A 465 9.02 29.06 -18.08
CA ASP A 465 9.11 27.62 -18.33
C ASP A 465 7.71 26.97 -18.48
N ALA A 466 6.74 27.39 -17.67
CA ALA A 466 5.35 26.93 -17.76
C ALA A 466 4.68 27.38 -19.08
N GLN A 467 4.92 28.61 -19.53
CA GLN A 467 4.45 29.08 -20.84
C GLN A 467 5.16 28.39 -22.01
N ALA A 468 6.46 28.10 -21.88
CA ALA A 468 7.20 27.37 -22.90
C ALA A 468 6.68 25.93 -23.07
N LEU A 469 6.25 25.29 -21.98
CA LEU A 469 5.59 23.99 -22.00
C LEU A 469 4.20 24.06 -22.67
N ALA A 470 3.37 25.03 -22.28
CA ALA A 470 2.03 25.21 -22.85
C ALA A 470 2.03 25.65 -24.34
N GLN A 471 3.03 26.41 -24.81
CA GLN A 471 3.18 26.74 -26.23
C GLN A 471 3.67 25.55 -27.07
N TYR A 472 4.44 24.63 -26.49
CA TYR A 472 4.92 23.43 -27.20
C TYR A 472 3.78 22.44 -27.52
N GLU A 473 2.69 22.48 -26.76
CA GLU A 473 1.50 21.65 -26.97
C GLU A 473 0.52 22.17 -28.03
N LEU A 474 0.59 23.46 -28.39
CA LEU A 474 -0.29 24.09 -29.37
C LEU A 474 0.29 24.12 -30.81
N GLU A 475 1.57 23.78 -30.99
CA GLU A 475 2.21 23.66 -32.32
C GLU A 475 2.33 22.20 -32.83
N ILE A 476 1.66 21.25 -32.16
CA ILE A 476 1.48 19.85 -32.62
C ILE A 476 -0.01 19.61 -32.88
#